data_AF-A0A2V8TVB3-F1
#
_entry.id   AF-A0A2V8TVB3-F1
#
_cell.length_a   1.000
_cell.length_b   1.000
_cell.length_c   1.000
_cell.angle_alpha   90.00
_cell.angle_beta   90.00
_cell.angle_gamma   90.00
#
_symmetry.space_group_name_H-M   'P 1'
#
loop_
_entity.id
_entity.type
_entity.pdbx_description
1 polymer ?
#
loop_
_entity_poly.entity_id
_entity_poly.type
_entity_poly.pdbx_seq_one_letter_code
_entity_poly.pdbx_strand_id
1 'polypeptide(L)'
;MASTNRAAVLYRIRVKRPDLEVEVESTDRDYVDAKLDQYLNARAPTESAAMTGDRPDSPSGRRPRSPISIGEFIRQINPDKKNEVAATIAYFLEYYADPIAGEWKPDEIADRFPDVRKPKPANMSDLLAKSNFFVSGREKGLYRLSETGVKWVEDHTGNHEG
;
A
#
# COMPACT_ATOMS: atom_id res chain seq x y z
N MET A 1 -25.14 32.73 -24.90
CA MET A 1 -24.17 32.14 -23.94
C MET A 1 -23.85 30.73 -24.43
N ALA A 2 -22.69 30.53 -25.05
CA ALA A 2 -22.30 29.23 -25.62
C ALA A 2 -21.51 28.45 -24.57
N SER A 3 -22.10 27.38 -24.05
CA SER A 3 -21.41 26.43 -23.18
C SER A 3 -20.40 25.63 -24.00
N THR A 4 -19.11 25.91 -23.84
CA THR A 4 -18.03 25.12 -24.42
C THR A 4 -17.99 23.76 -23.73
N ASN A 5 -18.53 22.74 -24.40
CA ASN A 5 -18.41 21.35 -24.00
C ASN A 5 -16.96 20.91 -24.25
N ARG A 6 -16.07 21.11 -23.27
CA ARG A 6 -14.71 20.57 -23.32
C ARG A 6 -14.82 19.06 -23.10
N ALA A 7 -14.70 18.30 -24.19
CA ALA A 7 -14.46 16.86 -24.10
C ALA A 7 -13.25 16.64 -23.18
N ALA A 8 -13.44 15.93 -22.07
CA ALA A 8 -12.35 15.52 -21.21
C ALA A 8 -11.40 14.65 -22.04
N VAL A 9 -10.16 15.09 -22.20
CA VAL A 9 -9.16 14.34 -22.96
C VAL A 9 -8.82 13.11 -22.13
N LEU A 10 -9.21 11.95 -22.63
CA LEU A 10 -8.99 10.66 -22.02
C LEU A 10 -7.72 10.05 -22.61
N TYR A 11 -6.69 9.93 -21.79
CA TYR A 11 -5.43 9.32 -22.15
C TYR A 11 -5.51 7.82 -21.87
N ARG A 12 -5.32 7.00 -22.91
CA ARG A 12 -5.32 5.55 -22.82
C ARG A 12 -4.01 4.98 -23.32
N ILE A 13 -3.35 4.19 -22.49
CA ILE A 13 -2.18 3.40 -22.86
C ILE A 13 -2.52 1.92 -22.76
N ARG A 14 -2.14 1.15 -23.78
CA ARG A 14 -2.25 -0.31 -23.77
C ARG A 14 -0.87 -0.89 -24.03
N VAL A 15 -0.33 -1.56 -23.02
CA VAL A 15 0.97 -2.23 -23.10
C VAL A 15 0.70 -3.71 -23.27
N LYS A 16 1.11 -4.26 -24.42
CA LYS A 16 0.99 -5.68 -24.73
C LYS A 16 2.37 -6.30 -24.90
N ARG A 17 2.70 -7.24 -24.01
CA ARG A 17 3.88 -8.10 -24.02
C ARG A 17 3.42 -9.57 -24.13
N PRO A 18 4.31 -10.52 -24.47
CA PRO A 18 3.95 -11.93 -24.65
C PRO A 18 3.30 -12.56 -23.41
N ASP A 19 3.65 -12.05 -22.23
CA ASP A 19 3.28 -12.54 -20.90
C ASP A 19 2.34 -11.59 -20.13
N LEU A 20 2.06 -10.39 -20.66
CA LEU A 20 1.33 -9.35 -19.95
C LEU A 20 0.54 -8.44 -20.91
N GLU A 21 -0.73 -8.19 -20.60
CA GLU A 21 -1.55 -7.18 -21.26
C GLU A 21 -2.13 -6.24 -20.21
N VAL A 22 -1.75 -4.96 -20.26
CA VAL A 22 -2.21 -3.92 -19.32
C VAL A 22 -2.79 -2.76 -20.10
N GLU A 23 -3.95 -2.29 -19.67
CA GLU A 23 -4.62 -1.10 -20.19
C GLU A 23 -4.85 -0.11 -19.07
N VAL A 24 -4.40 1.13 -19.26
CA VAL A 24 -4.58 2.22 -18.29
C VAL A 24 -5.29 3.35 -19.01
N GLU A 25 -6.40 3.80 -18.44
CA GLU A 25 -7.23 4.90 -18.94
C GLU A 25 -7.37 5.96 -17.84
N SER A 26 -7.02 7.21 -18.14
CA SER A 26 -7.12 8.32 -17.20
C SER A 26 -7.26 9.66 -17.92
N THR A 27 -7.87 10.64 -17.26
CA THR A 27 -7.87 12.04 -17.72
C THR A 27 -6.61 12.79 -17.32
N ASP A 28 -5.76 12.17 -16.50
CA ASP A 28 -4.49 12.72 -16.02
C ASP A 28 -3.33 12.17 -16.86
N ARG A 29 -2.69 13.08 -17.60
CA ARG A 29 -1.58 12.76 -18.50
C ARG A 29 -0.32 12.39 -17.72
N ASP A 30 -0.01 13.10 -16.65
CA ASP A 30 1.21 12.88 -15.86
C ASP A 30 1.16 11.49 -15.19
N TYR A 31 -0.05 11.08 -14.78
CA TYR A 31 -0.29 9.73 -14.27
C TYR A 31 -0.07 8.64 -15.35
N VAL A 32 -0.57 8.87 -16.56
CA VAL A 32 -0.42 7.92 -17.67
C VAL A 32 1.04 7.82 -18.12
N ASP A 33 1.75 8.94 -18.19
CA ASP A 33 3.17 8.96 -18.56
C ASP A 33 4.04 8.27 -17.49
N ALA A 34 3.75 8.47 -16.20
CA ALA A 34 4.43 7.75 -15.10
C ALA A 34 4.19 6.24 -15.15
N LYS A 35 2.95 5.80 -15.46
CA LYS A 35 2.63 4.37 -15.62
C LYS A 35 3.28 3.78 -16.86
N LEU A 36 3.32 4.52 -17.96
CA LEU A 36 3.98 4.07 -19.18
C LEU A 36 5.47 3.85 -18.96
N ASP A 37 6.16 4.79 -18.31
CA ASP A 37 7.59 4.68 -17.99
C ASP A 37 7.86 3.45 -17.09
N GLN A 38 7.01 3.24 -16.09
CA GLN A 38 7.07 2.07 -15.20
C GLN A 38 7.00 0.75 -15.97
N TYR A 39 6.09 0.62 -16.95
CA TYR A 39 5.94 -0.60 -17.73
C TYR A 39 6.99 -0.75 -18.85
N LEU A 40 7.50 0.34 -19.40
CA LEU A 40 8.53 0.30 -20.44
C LEU A 40 9.92 0.02 -19.87
N ASN A 41 10.28 0.64 -18.73
CA ASN A 41 11.61 0.53 -18.12
C ASN A 41 11.78 -0.63 -17.14
N ALA A 42 10.72 -1.41 -16.88
CA ALA A 42 10.84 -2.70 -16.22
C ALA A 42 11.63 -3.67 -17.13
N ARG A 43 12.96 -3.59 -17.06
CA ARG A 43 13.87 -4.66 -17.49
C ARG A 43 13.73 -5.83 -16.53
N ALA A 44 13.70 -7.04 -17.07
CA ALA A 44 13.77 -8.27 -16.29
C ALA A 44 14.94 -8.18 -15.29
N PRO A 45 14.72 -8.56 -14.01
CA PRO A 45 15.67 -8.25 -12.95
C PRO A 45 16.94 -9.06 -13.19
N THR A 46 18.02 -8.36 -13.51
CA THR A 46 19.38 -8.89 -13.38
C THR A 46 19.95 -8.31 -12.10
N GLU A 47 20.24 -9.18 -11.14
CA GLU A 47 20.91 -8.84 -9.88
C GLU A 47 22.20 -8.05 -10.15
N SER A 48 22.36 -6.89 -9.53
CA SER A 48 23.64 -6.39 -9.01
C SER A 48 23.45 -5.13 -8.16
N ALA A 49 24.18 -5.14 -7.04
CA ALA A 49 24.14 -4.22 -5.93
C ALA A 49 24.78 -2.83 -6.20
N ALA A 50 24.28 -1.79 -5.51
CA ALA A 50 25.01 -0.99 -4.51
C ALA A 50 24.44 0.45 -4.37
N MET A 51 24.14 0.83 -3.11
CA MET A 51 24.10 2.18 -2.50
C MET A 51 23.09 3.20 -3.08
N THR A 52 22.09 3.74 -2.37
CA THR A 52 22.12 4.36 -1.03
C THR A 52 20.67 4.63 -0.57
N GLY A 53 20.32 4.30 0.68
CA GLY A 53 19.20 4.92 1.42
C GLY A 53 17.91 4.09 1.56
N ASP A 54 18.00 2.97 2.27
CA ASP A 54 16.97 2.23 3.03
C ASP A 54 15.50 2.38 2.61
N ARG A 55 15.10 1.53 1.65
CA ARG A 55 13.80 0.88 1.68
C ARG A 55 14.07 -0.56 2.16
N PRO A 56 13.31 -1.11 3.12
CA PRO A 56 13.33 -2.54 3.33
C PRO A 56 12.96 -3.22 2.00
N ASP A 57 13.80 -4.17 1.61
CA ASP A 57 13.54 -5.16 0.58
C ASP A 57 12.06 -5.56 0.61
N SER A 58 11.37 -5.45 -0.53
CA SER A 58 10.07 -6.09 -0.66
C SER A 58 10.24 -7.57 -0.30
N PRO A 59 9.44 -8.13 0.64
CA PRO A 59 9.63 -9.50 1.08
C PRO A 59 9.62 -10.42 -0.13
N SER A 60 10.70 -11.18 -0.23
CA SER A 60 11.09 -11.96 -1.38
C SER A 60 9.94 -12.87 -1.85
N GLY A 61 9.52 -12.69 -3.11
CA GLY A 61 9.09 -13.80 -3.96
C GLY A 61 7.83 -14.60 -3.60
N ARG A 62 6.99 -14.20 -2.65
CA ARG A 62 5.70 -14.88 -2.43
C ARG A 62 4.61 -14.26 -3.30
N ARG A 63 4.30 -14.95 -4.42
CA ARG A 63 3.05 -14.73 -5.16
C ARG A 63 1.88 -14.65 -4.18
N PRO A 64 0.87 -13.78 -4.39
CA PRO A 64 -0.29 -13.74 -3.52
C PRO A 64 -0.99 -15.10 -3.55
N ARG A 65 -0.91 -15.84 -2.43
CA ARG A 65 -1.94 -16.81 -2.03
C ARG A 65 -3.25 -16.01 -1.98
N SER A 66 -4.36 -16.59 -2.43
CA SER A 66 -5.70 -15.98 -2.56
C SER A 66 -6.01 -14.86 -1.56
N PRO A 67 -6.76 -13.81 -1.94
CA PRO A 67 -6.93 -12.63 -1.10
C PRO A 67 -7.54 -13.01 0.25
N ILE A 68 -6.70 -13.03 1.27
CA ILE A 68 -7.10 -13.18 2.66
C ILE A 68 -7.89 -11.92 3.00
N SER A 69 -9.09 -12.05 3.56
CA SER A 69 -9.82 -10.86 4.01
C SER A 69 -9.01 -10.15 5.11
N ILE A 70 -9.13 -8.82 5.23
CA ILE A 70 -8.41 -8.07 6.29
C ILE A 70 -8.65 -8.66 7.69
N GLY A 71 -9.87 -9.15 7.94
CA GLY A 71 -10.22 -9.82 9.19
C GLY A 71 -9.49 -11.15 9.40
N GLU A 72 -9.26 -11.94 8.36
CA GLU A 72 -8.45 -13.16 8.44
C GLU A 72 -6.97 -12.82 8.61
N PHE A 73 -6.45 -11.80 7.93
CA PHE A 73 -5.06 -11.36 8.06
C PHE A 73 -4.77 -10.89 9.49
N ILE A 74 -5.66 -10.09 10.07
CA ILE A 74 -5.55 -9.65 11.46
C ILE A 74 -5.64 -10.82 12.44
N ARG A 75 -6.46 -11.83 12.17
CA ARG A 75 -6.54 -13.03 13.02
C ARG A 75 -5.25 -13.85 12.98
N GLN A 76 -4.60 -13.93 11.82
CA GLN A 76 -3.32 -14.63 11.68
C GLN A 76 -2.23 -13.95 12.52
N ILE A 77 -2.18 -12.62 12.48
CA ILE A 77 -1.16 -11.84 13.21
C ILE A 77 -1.51 -11.69 14.69
N ASN A 78 -2.81 -11.67 15.01
CA ASN A 78 -3.38 -11.49 16.34
C ASN A 78 -2.77 -10.30 17.14
N PRO A 79 -2.83 -9.06 16.61
CA PRO A 79 -2.33 -7.89 17.32
C PRO A 79 -3.13 -7.60 18.60
N ASP A 80 -2.42 -7.30 19.69
CA ASP A 80 -3.00 -7.01 21.00
C ASP A 80 -3.25 -5.52 21.19
N LYS A 81 -2.28 -4.68 20.83
CA LYS A 81 -2.35 -3.24 21.04
C LYS A 81 -2.98 -2.51 19.86
N LYS A 82 -3.59 -1.36 20.13
CA LYS A 82 -4.25 -0.55 19.09
C LYS A 82 -3.29 -0.05 18.01
N ASN A 83 -2.04 0.25 18.36
CA ASN A 83 -0.99 0.63 17.41
C ASN A 83 -0.51 -0.54 16.55
N GLU A 84 -0.47 -1.76 17.11
CA GLU A 84 -0.19 -3.00 16.39
C GLU A 84 -1.32 -3.30 15.40
N VAL A 85 -2.59 -3.19 15.84
CA VAL A 85 -3.77 -3.32 14.95
C VAL A 85 -3.68 -2.34 13.79
N ALA A 86 -3.38 -1.07 14.08
CA ALA A 86 -3.22 -0.05 13.04
C ALA A 86 -2.09 -0.42 12.06
N ALA A 87 -0.94 -0.90 12.56
CA ALA A 87 0.19 -1.31 11.72
C ALA A 87 -0.17 -2.50 10.82
N THR A 88 -0.88 -3.49 11.35
CA THR A 88 -1.38 -4.62 10.56
C THR A 88 -2.38 -4.18 9.47
N ILE A 89 -3.29 -3.26 9.80
CA ILE A 89 -4.23 -2.69 8.81
C ILE A 89 -3.45 -1.97 7.71
N ALA A 90 -2.50 -1.10 8.08
CA ALA A 90 -1.71 -0.36 7.11
C ALA A 90 -0.89 -1.30 6.20
N TYR A 91 -0.32 -2.37 6.75
CA TYR A 91 0.42 -3.36 5.97
C TYR A 91 -0.50 -4.08 4.99
N PHE A 92 -1.71 -4.43 5.45
CA PHE A 92 -2.71 -5.01 4.56
C PHE A 92 -3.05 -4.06 3.40
N LEU A 93 -3.23 -2.77 3.68
CA LEU A 93 -3.53 -1.76 2.67
C LEU A 93 -2.35 -1.53 1.69
N GLU A 94 -1.11 -1.72 2.13
CA GLU A 94 0.09 -1.52 1.32
C GLU A 94 0.42 -2.71 0.42
N TYR A 95 0.16 -3.94 0.89
CA TYR A 95 0.62 -5.16 0.20
C TYR A 95 -0.50 -6.03 -0.37
N TYR A 96 -1.74 -5.87 0.09
CA TYR A 96 -2.85 -6.77 -0.27
C TYR A 96 -4.14 -6.08 -0.73
N ALA A 97 -4.32 -4.78 -0.46
CA ALA A 97 -5.50 -4.06 -0.90
C ALA A 97 -5.39 -3.55 -2.34
N ASP A 98 -6.54 -3.36 -2.98
CA ASP A 98 -6.68 -2.67 -4.26
C ASP A 98 -7.61 -1.45 -4.08
N PRO A 99 -7.16 -0.21 -4.38
CA PRO A 99 -5.81 0.14 -4.82
C PRO A 99 -4.77 0.06 -3.68
N ILE A 100 -3.54 -0.31 -4.05
CA ILE A 100 -2.37 -0.21 -3.16
C ILE A 100 -2.12 1.27 -2.85
N ALA A 101 -2.17 1.62 -1.57
CA ALA A 101 -1.80 2.94 -1.09
C ALA A 101 -0.56 2.78 -0.18
N GLY A 102 0.47 3.60 -0.37
CA GLY A 102 1.67 3.60 0.48
C GLY A 102 1.66 4.71 1.54
N GLU A 103 0.64 5.57 1.51
CA GLU A 103 0.42 6.65 2.47
C GLU A 103 -1.08 6.78 2.72
N TRP A 104 -1.49 7.01 3.96
CA TRP A 104 -2.90 7.06 4.35
C TRP A 104 -3.17 8.17 5.34
N LYS A 105 -4.40 8.69 5.29
CA LYS A 105 -4.96 9.50 6.35
C LYS A 105 -5.27 8.62 7.57
N PRO A 106 -5.23 9.18 8.80
CA PRO A 106 -5.65 8.47 10.00
C PRO A 106 -7.04 7.86 9.88
N ASP A 107 -7.99 8.58 9.28
CA ASP A 107 -9.36 8.11 9.11
C ASP A 107 -9.46 6.86 8.22
N GLU A 108 -8.64 6.77 7.16
CA GLU A 108 -8.63 5.61 6.26
C GLU A 108 -8.21 4.32 6.98
N ILE A 109 -7.26 4.41 7.91
CA ILE A 109 -6.88 3.28 8.76
C ILE A 109 -7.96 3.03 9.82
N ALA A 110 -8.51 4.09 10.41
CA ALA A 110 -9.50 3.99 11.47
C ALA A 110 -10.80 3.33 11.01
N ASP A 111 -11.19 3.53 9.75
CA ASP A 111 -12.41 2.99 9.17
C ASP A 111 -12.34 1.48 8.90
N ARG A 112 -11.15 0.88 9.01
CA ARG A 112 -10.94 -0.57 8.92
C ARG A 112 -10.99 -1.29 10.27
N PHE A 113 -11.02 -0.57 11.39
CA PHE A 113 -11.15 -1.19 12.74
C PHE A 113 -12.45 -2.01 12.90
N PRO A 114 -13.61 -1.57 12.40
CA PRO A 114 -14.84 -2.37 12.43
C PRO A 114 -14.71 -3.69 11.67
N ASP A 115 -14.03 -3.69 10.51
CA ASP A 115 -13.84 -4.88 9.66
C ASP A 115 -13.10 -6.00 10.41
N VAL A 116 -12.25 -5.62 11.36
CA VAL A 116 -11.42 -6.53 12.16
C VAL A 116 -11.96 -6.73 13.58
N ARG A 117 -13.16 -6.19 13.86
CA ARG A 117 -13.86 -6.28 15.15
C ARG A 117 -13.02 -5.82 16.36
N LYS A 118 -12.12 -4.84 16.15
CA LYS A 118 -11.30 -4.24 17.22
C LYS A 118 -11.84 -2.83 17.54
N PRO A 119 -11.71 -2.36 18.79
CA PRO A 119 -12.23 -1.04 19.17
C PRO A 119 -11.43 0.09 18.50
N LYS A 120 -12.12 0.94 17.73
CA LYS A 120 -11.55 2.14 17.09
C LYS A 120 -10.93 3.06 18.16
N PRO A 121 -9.71 3.60 17.96
CA PRO A 121 -9.12 4.59 18.84
C PRO A 121 -9.93 5.90 18.83
N ALA A 122 -10.03 6.58 19.97
CA ALA A 122 -10.72 7.88 20.05
C ALA A 122 -10.00 8.98 19.27
N ASN A 123 -8.66 8.92 19.20
CA ASN A 123 -7.84 9.82 18.40
C ASN A 123 -6.84 9.00 17.61
N MET A 124 -7.14 8.76 16.33
CA MET A 124 -6.28 7.96 15.46
C MET A 124 -4.98 8.70 15.12
N SER A 125 -5.05 10.00 14.83
CA SER A 125 -3.88 10.81 14.49
C SER A 125 -2.84 10.81 15.61
N ASP A 126 -3.27 10.94 16.87
CA ASP A 126 -2.38 10.90 18.04
C ASP A 126 -1.75 9.50 18.22
N LEU A 127 -2.52 8.44 17.98
CA LEU A 127 -2.03 7.06 18.05
C LEU A 127 -0.96 6.78 16.98
N LEU A 128 -1.17 7.24 15.74
CA LEU A 128 -0.20 7.09 14.67
C LEU A 128 1.06 7.93 14.94
N ALA A 129 0.90 9.17 15.38
CA ALA A 129 2.01 10.08 15.66
C ALA A 129 2.91 9.62 16.83
N LYS A 130 2.35 8.93 17.82
CA LYS A 130 3.10 8.41 18.99
C LYS A 130 3.63 6.99 18.79
N SER A 131 3.24 6.32 17.72
CA SER A 131 3.67 4.95 17.43
C SER A 131 4.99 4.93 16.68
N ASN A 132 5.88 4.03 17.05
CA ASN A 132 7.11 3.74 16.30
C ASN A 132 6.86 2.95 15.00
N PHE A 133 5.64 2.45 14.79
CA PHE A 133 5.27 1.73 13.57
C PHE A 133 4.92 2.64 12.38
N PHE A 134 4.83 3.95 12.61
CA PHE A 134 4.43 4.90 11.59
C PHE A 134 5.42 6.05 11.50
N VAL A 135 5.55 6.62 10.31
CA VAL A 135 6.25 7.88 10.08
C VAL A 135 5.36 8.81 9.26
N SER A 136 5.61 10.10 9.34
CA SER A 136 4.92 11.09 8.51
C SER A 136 5.13 10.78 7.02
N GLY A 137 4.05 10.88 6.25
CA GLY A 137 4.08 10.80 4.80
C GLY A 137 4.59 12.09 4.15
N ARG A 138 4.54 12.13 2.82
CA ARG A 138 4.97 13.28 1.99
C ARG A 138 4.12 14.52 2.24
N GLU A 139 2.83 14.34 2.47
CA GLU A 139 1.90 15.42 2.79
C GLU A 139 1.55 15.46 4.28
N LYS A 140 1.28 16.66 4.78
CA LYS A 140 0.90 16.86 6.18
C LYS A 140 -0.40 16.12 6.48
N GLY A 141 -0.36 15.26 7.48
CA GLY A 141 -1.52 14.47 7.92
C GLY A 141 -1.66 13.13 7.21
N LEU A 142 -0.75 12.79 6.30
CA LEU A 142 -0.57 11.42 5.82
C LEU A 142 0.47 10.70 6.67
N TYR A 143 0.29 9.39 6.81
CA TYR A 143 1.19 8.49 7.50
C TYR A 143 1.52 7.32 6.59
N ARG A 144 2.74 6.80 6.73
CA ARG A 144 3.17 5.55 6.08
C ARG A 144 3.73 4.62 7.14
N LEU A 145 3.78 3.32 6.83
CA LEU A 145 4.43 2.36 7.71
C LEU A 145 5.92 2.69 7.83
N SER A 146 6.43 2.61 9.05
CA SER A 146 7.87 2.59 9.28
C SER A 146 8.42 1.21 8.99
N GLU A 147 9.72 1.11 8.75
CA GLU A 147 10.41 -0.19 8.65
C GLU A 147 10.17 -1.06 9.90
N THR A 148 10.09 -0.44 11.08
CA THR A 148 9.75 -1.16 12.32
C THR A 148 8.34 -1.74 12.28
N GLY A 149 7.38 -1.03 11.70
CA GLY A 149 6.01 -1.50 11.51
C GLY A 149 5.93 -2.67 10.52
N VAL A 150 6.59 -2.52 9.37
CA VAL A 150 6.70 -3.58 8.34
C VAL A 150 7.29 -4.85 8.95
N LYS A 151 8.48 -4.73 9.56
CA LYS A 151 9.19 -5.86 10.15
C LYS A 151 8.38 -6.55 11.26
N TRP A 152 7.72 -5.76 12.12
CA TRP A 152 6.88 -6.32 13.17
C TRP A 152 5.74 -7.17 12.59
N VAL A 153 5.06 -6.69 11.55
CA VAL A 153 3.98 -7.43 10.88
C VAL A 153 4.51 -8.70 10.20
N GLU A 154 5.66 -8.62 9.54
CA GLU A 154 6.29 -9.76 8.86
C GLU A 154 6.74 -10.85 9.83
N ASP A 155 7.39 -10.48 10.94
CA ASP A 155 7.81 -11.40 12.00
C ASP A 155 6.62 -12.20 12.55
N HIS A 156 5.43 -11.60 12.61
CA HIS A 156 4.21 -12.26 13.07
C HIS A 156 3.46 -13.02 11.97
N THR A 157 3.72 -12.70 10.70
CA THR A 157 3.15 -13.42 9.55
C THR A 157 3.92 -14.71 9.26
N GLY A 158 5.24 -14.73 9.54
CA GLY A 158 6.15 -15.86 9.29
C GLY A 158 6.14 -16.98 10.33
N ASN A 159 5.57 -16.78 11.52
CA ASN A 159 5.55 -17.78 12.60
C ASN A 159 4.56 -18.95 12.40
N HIS A 160 3.96 -19.09 11.21
CA HIS A 160 3.04 -20.19 10.86
C HIS A 160 3.58 -21.14 9.78
N GLU A 161 4.91 -21.20 9.59
CA GLU A 161 5.57 -22.27 8.85
C GLU A 161 6.57 -23.00 9.78
N GLY A 162 6.01 -23.83 10.66
CA GLY A 162 6.71 -24.80 11.50
C GLY A 162 5.89 -26.07 11.64
#